data_AF-A0A9Q4G889-F1
#
_entry.id   AF-A0A9Q4G889-F1
#
_cell.length_a   1.000
_cell.length_b   1.000
_cell.length_c   1.000
_cell.angle_alpha   90.00
_cell.angle_beta   90.00
_cell.angle_gamma   90.00
#
_symmetry.space_group_name_H-M   'P 1'
#
loop_
_entity.id
_entity.type
_entity.pdbx_description
1 polymer ?
#
loop_
_entity_poly.entity_id
_entity_poly.type
_entity_poly.pdbx_seq_one_letter_code
_entity_poly.pdbx_strand_id
1 'polypeptide(L)'
;MKWLLYLLSFSVFFISCGKKDKKEDTNKGSYCLQLKSFGTKDSAEEYVRKLETKTNQPLSVTEIPGQQGKMLFLVRLGNFLSSYEAGMAAYRLLNSKVIDNYSVTRDMKSVPDEFSRVIIVGSSNGTSSLFEYDLKTGEKKKLWTRQGEIVIDLSYSSDMSGALFTTVGGFGRNSIFPYVDNVKVYRISLSDLKVSKLKSLGNGIQLYTNNDLGKAYRIIMNVFDRNKNTFVVQNTYTYDFQGRLISSEKKSFDLAKENYPLPPELVYDNRSPDNKNRFDVSLSKGSYSFSVTRVATSSGKNILTTAQRLNQAAWSPDGRYLIFSTLDLSPRNRTLHGRMPQTSKLYLYSENDGKIIKQWDGGGYKNFTLRGNLLLFDDDFSEKSHIIVYDYRNNRLIDTVAIDGGCGIRNIPYIPDFGL
;
A
#
# COMPACT_ATOMS: atom_id res chain seq x y z
N MET A 1 65.32 -24.97 -58.77
CA MET A 1 65.95 -24.79 -57.45
C MET A 1 65.01 -25.38 -56.40
N LYS A 2 65.30 -26.55 -55.80
CA LYS A 2 66.02 -26.71 -54.50
C LYS A 2 65.21 -25.99 -53.38
N TRP A 3 64.56 -26.56 -52.36
CA TRP A 3 64.66 -27.76 -51.47
C TRP A 3 63.25 -28.04 -50.86
N LEU A 4 62.76 -29.26 -50.56
CA LEU A 4 63.04 -30.21 -49.48
C LEU A 4 62.92 -29.67 -48.03
N LEU A 5 61.89 -30.09 -47.25
CA LEU A 5 62.02 -30.80 -45.95
C LEU A 5 60.69 -30.93 -45.15
N TYR A 6 60.35 -32.20 -44.84
CA TYR A 6 59.82 -32.83 -43.61
C TYR A 6 58.62 -32.24 -42.82
N LEU A 7 57.50 -32.97 -42.67
CA LEU A 7 57.19 -34.08 -41.71
C LEU A 7 56.93 -33.56 -40.27
N LEU A 8 55.68 -33.66 -39.79
CA LEU A 8 55.36 -34.37 -38.54
C LEU A 8 53.84 -34.47 -38.32
N SER A 9 53.39 -35.71 -38.13
CA SER A 9 52.04 -36.08 -37.74
C SER A 9 51.86 -35.90 -36.24
N PHE A 10 50.74 -35.31 -35.81
CA PHE A 10 50.30 -35.38 -34.42
C PHE A 10 48.78 -35.55 -34.39
N SER A 11 48.33 -36.81 -34.31
CA SER A 11 46.93 -37.16 -34.07
C SER A 11 46.69 -37.17 -32.56
N VAL A 12 46.09 -36.11 -32.02
CA VAL A 12 45.59 -36.08 -30.63
C VAL A 12 44.10 -36.42 -30.64
N PHE A 13 43.76 -37.65 -30.24
CA PHE A 13 42.39 -38.02 -29.90
C PHE A 13 42.06 -37.45 -28.51
N PHE A 14 41.34 -36.33 -28.48
CA PHE A 14 40.66 -35.88 -27.26
C PHE A 14 39.36 -36.67 -27.08
N ILE A 15 39.38 -37.67 -26.19
CA ILE A 15 38.17 -38.25 -25.63
C ILE A 15 37.61 -37.24 -24.62
N SER A 16 36.71 -36.39 -25.08
CA SER A 16 35.94 -35.50 -24.21
C SER A 16 34.88 -36.33 -23.46
N CYS A 17 35.20 -36.68 -22.23
CA CYS A 17 34.21 -37.17 -21.27
C CYS A 17 33.31 -35.98 -20.89
N GLY A 18 32.17 -35.85 -21.58
CA GLY A 18 31.16 -34.84 -21.29
C GLY A 18 30.59 -35.05 -19.88
N LYS A 19 31.15 -34.34 -18.90
CA LYS A 19 30.44 -34.07 -17.65
C LYS A 19 29.16 -33.34 -18.05
N LYS A 20 28.02 -34.00 -17.88
CA LYS A 20 26.72 -33.32 -17.86
C LYS A 20 26.80 -32.31 -16.73
N ASP A 21 27.01 -31.04 -17.07
CA ASP A 21 26.79 -29.94 -16.15
C ASP A 21 25.37 -30.11 -15.62
N LYS A 22 25.25 -30.49 -14.35
CA LYS A 22 24.00 -30.32 -13.62
C LYS A 22 23.76 -28.83 -13.67
N LYS A 23 22.84 -28.38 -14.55
CA LYS A 23 22.23 -27.07 -14.44
C LYS A 23 21.73 -26.99 -13.01
N GLU A 24 22.45 -26.26 -12.18
CA GLU A 24 21.98 -25.88 -10.87
C GLU A 24 20.60 -25.27 -11.08
N ASP A 25 19.61 -25.79 -10.36
CA ASP A 25 18.23 -25.36 -10.50
C ASP A 25 18.14 -23.93 -9.97
N THR A 26 18.39 -22.97 -10.87
CA THR A 26 18.40 -21.52 -10.61
C THR A 26 17.08 -20.99 -10.08
N ASN A 27 16.06 -21.85 -9.94
CA ASN A 27 14.73 -21.55 -9.44
C ASN A 27 14.53 -21.88 -7.96
N LYS A 28 15.53 -22.40 -7.25
CA LYS A 28 15.37 -22.72 -5.83
C LYS A 28 15.19 -21.43 -5.02
N GLY A 29 14.04 -21.30 -4.37
CA GLY A 29 13.70 -20.17 -3.51
C GLY A 29 13.03 -18.98 -4.20
N SER A 30 12.84 -18.98 -5.53
CA SER A 30 12.10 -17.92 -6.24
C SER A 30 10.58 -18.09 -6.12
N TYR A 31 9.84 -16.98 -6.22
CA TYR A 31 8.39 -17.02 -6.33
C TYR A 31 8.00 -17.20 -7.80
N CYS A 32 7.01 -18.05 -8.07
CA CYS A 32 6.48 -18.28 -9.42
C CYS A 32 4.96 -18.29 -9.40
N LEU A 33 4.37 -17.99 -10.55
CA LEU A 33 2.93 -18.15 -10.75
C LEU A 33 2.65 -19.52 -11.35
N GLN A 34 1.79 -20.30 -10.73
CA GLN A 34 1.21 -21.49 -11.32
C GLN A 34 -0.14 -21.12 -11.94
N LEU A 35 -0.23 -21.24 -13.27
CA LEU A 35 -1.38 -20.75 -14.04
C LEU A 35 -2.43 -21.85 -14.25
N LYS A 36 -2.00 -22.99 -14.81
CA LYS A 36 -2.90 -24.10 -15.18
C LYS A 36 -2.15 -25.43 -15.23
N SER A 37 -2.86 -26.52 -14.96
CA SER A 37 -2.38 -27.89 -15.09
C SER A 37 -3.02 -28.58 -16.29
N PHE A 38 -2.24 -29.37 -17.02
CA PHE A 38 -2.69 -30.14 -18.18
C PHE A 38 -2.38 -31.63 -18.00
N GLY A 39 -3.20 -32.49 -18.62
CA GLY A 39 -2.96 -33.93 -18.63
C GLY A 39 -1.91 -34.38 -19.65
N THR A 40 -1.53 -33.52 -20.59
CA THR A 40 -0.53 -33.81 -21.63
C THR A 40 0.43 -32.63 -21.77
N LYS A 41 1.66 -32.94 -22.19
CA LYS A 41 2.70 -31.94 -22.44
C LYS A 41 2.32 -30.99 -23.58
N ASP A 42 1.79 -31.53 -24.66
CA ASP A 42 1.42 -30.77 -25.86
C ASP A 42 0.39 -29.67 -25.55
N SER A 43 -0.63 -29.98 -24.74
CA SER A 43 -1.63 -28.97 -24.34
C SER A 43 -1.02 -27.88 -23.44
N ALA A 44 -0.07 -28.23 -22.57
CA ALA A 44 0.66 -27.24 -21.78
C ALA A 44 1.55 -26.34 -22.65
N GLU A 45 2.27 -26.92 -23.61
CA GLU A 45 3.12 -26.16 -24.54
C GLU A 45 2.30 -25.25 -25.47
N GLU A 46 1.15 -25.72 -25.96
CA GLU A 46 0.24 -24.89 -26.75
C GLU A 46 -0.25 -23.67 -25.93
N TYR A 47 -0.58 -23.90 -24.66
CA TYR A 47 -0.96 -22.81 -23.75
C TYR A 47 0.20 -21.83 -23.51
N VAL A 48 1.43 -22.32 -23.36
CA VAL A 48 2.63 -21.48 -23.25
C VAL A 48 2.80 -20.60 -24.50
N ARG A 49 2.75 -21.17 -25.72
CA ARG A 49 2.89 -20.40 -26.97
C ARG A 49 1.87 -19.28 -27.11
N LYS A 50 0.63 -19.51 -26.66
CA LYS A 50 -0.43 -18.48 -26.64
C LYS A 50 -0.07 -17.34 -25.67
N LEU A 51 0.46 -17.68 -24.50
CA LEU A 51 0.82 -16.71 -23.46
C LEU A 51 2.10 -15.94 -23.75
N GLU A 52 3.08 -16.51 -24.45
CA GLU A 52 4.36 -15.84 -24.77
C GLU A 52 4.15 -14.50 -25.49
N THR A 53 3.09 -14.38 -26.28
CA THR A 53 2.74 -13.12 -26.98
C THR A 53 2.12 -12.05 -26.07
N LYS A 54 1.77 -12.41 -24.83
CA LYS A 54 1.02 -11.56 -23.87
C LYS A 54 1.83 -11.20 -22.62
N THR A 55 3.01 -11.78 -22.45
CA THR A 55 3.87 -11.55 -21.28
C THR A 55 5.34 -11.57 -21.65
N ASN A 56 6.11 -10.67 -21.04
CA ASN A 56 7.58 -10.67 -21.17
C ASN A 56 8.26 -11.54 -20.11
N GLN A 57 7.48 -12.19 -19.24
CA GLN A 57 8.01 -13.06 -18.19
C GLN A 57 8.26 -14.48 -18.75
N PRO A 58 9.33 -15.16 -18.32
CA PRO A 58 9.65 -16.49 -18.81
C PRO A 58 8.54 -17.49 -18.43
N LEU A 59 8.17 -18.34 -19.37
CA LEU A 59 7.22 -19.43 -19.17
C LEU A 59 7.97 -20.76 -19.11
N SER A 60 7.46 -21.69 -18.32
CA SER A 60 8.01 -23.05 -18.25
C SER A 60 6.91 -24.08 -18.01
N VAL A 61 7.14 -25.30 -18.49
CA VAL A 61 6.30 -26.47 -18.19
C VAL A 61 7.06 -27.35 -17.21
N THR A 62 6.47 -27.63 -16.05
CA THR A 62 7.03 -28.53 -15.04
C THR A 62 6.18 -29.79 -14.96
N GLU A 63 6.82 -30.95 -15.02
CA GLU A 63 6.18 -32.25 -14.85
C GLU A 63 6.04 -32.57 -13.36
N ILE A 64 4.83 -32.92 -12.92
CA ILE A 64 4.57 -33.37 -11.55
C ILE A 64 3.76 -34.67 -11.55
N PRO A 65 3.98 -35.55 -10.56
CA PRO A 65 3.11 -36.71 -10.37
C PRO A 65 1.72 -36.25 -9.90
N GLY A 66 0.69 -36.63 -10.66
CA GLY A 66 -0.72 -36.44 -10.30
C GLY A 66 -1.30 -37.62 -9.52
N GLN A 67 -2.60 -37.55 -9.24
CA GLN A 67 -3.32 -38.65 -8.59
C GLN A 67 -3.31 -39.90 -9.49
N GLN A 68 -3.23 -41.08 -8.88
CA GLN A 68 -3.22 -42.38 -9.57
C GLN A 68 -2.02 -42.58 -10.51
N GLY A 69 -0.90 -41.88 -10.29
CA GLY A 69 0.33 -42.04 -11.08
C GLY A 69 0.29 -41.40 -12.47
N LYS A 70 -0.78 -40.68 -12.81
CA LYS A 70 -0.84 -39.89 -14.06
C LYS A 70 0.06 -38.67 -13.94
N MET A 71 0.89 -38.40 -14.95
CA MET A 71 1.69 -37.18 -14.99
C MET A 71 0.81 -35.96 -15.29
N LEU A 72 1.06 -34.87 -14.59
CA LEU A 72 0.47 -33.56 -14.87
C LEU A 72 1.56 -32.59 -15.30
N PHE A 73 1.20 -31.68 -16.21
CA PHE A 73 2.08 -30.66 -16.75
C PHE A 73 1.62 -29.30 -16.26
N LEU A 74 2.38 -28.70 -15.34
CA LEU A 74 2.09 -27.39 -14.77
C LEU A 74 2.75 -26.29 -15.60
N VAL A 75 1.96 -25.32 -16.04
CA VAL A 75 2.48 -24.10 -16.66
C VAL A 75 2.79 -23.08 -15.59
N ARG A 76 4.06 -22.68 -15.52
CA ARG A 76 4.60 -21.69 -14.59
C ARG A 76 5.05 -20.44 -15.32
N LEU A 77 4.85 -19.30 -14.68
CA LEU A 77 5.24 -17.98 -15.20
C LEU A 77 6.15 -17.27 -14.21
N GLY A 78 7.27 -16.77 -14.72
CA GLY A 78 8.18 -15.85 -14.06
C GLY A 78 9.01 -16.45 -12.93
N ASN A 79 9.99 -15.67 -12.49
CA ASN A 79 10.76 -15.83 -11.27
C ASN A 79 10.78 -14.47 -10.57
N PHE A 80 9.97 -14.32 -9.54
CA PHE A 80 9.74 -13.07 -8.85
C PHE A 80 10.52 -13.04 -7.52
N LEU A 81 10.89 -11.83 -7.10
CA LEU A 81 11.64 -11.62 -5.85
C LEU A 81 10.76 -11.77 -4.61
N SER A 82 9.45 -11.53 -4.75
CA SER A 82 8.47 -11.60 -3.67
C SER A 82 7.14 -12.16 -4.13
N SER A 83 6.33 -12.62 -3.18
CA SER A 83 4.94 -13.00 -3.46
C SER A 83 4.11 -11.81 -3.94
N TYR A 84 4.41 -10.60 -3.47
CA TYR A 84 3.75 -9.37 -3.90
C TYR A 84 4.00 -9.07 -5.38
N GLU A 85 5.24 -9.16 -5.86
CA GLU A 85 5.57 -8.96 -7.27
C GLU A 85 4.90 -10.00 -8.18
N ALA A 86 4.92 -11.27 -7.76
CA ALA A 86 4.25 -12.35 -8.46
C ALA A 86 2.74 -12.07 -8.58
N GLY A 87 2.08 -11.78 -7.46
CA GLY A 87 0.65 -11.48 -7.43
C GLY A 87 0.29 -10.24 -8.26
N MET A 88 1.12 -9.19 -8.24
CA MET A 88 0.93 -8.01 -9.09
C MET A 88 0.97 -8.35 -10.59
N ALA A 89 1.93 -9.18 -11.01
CA ALA A 89 2.04 -9.63 -12.40
C ALA A 89 0.84 -10.49 -12.80
N ALA A 90 0.43 -11.42 -11.93
CA ALA A 90 -0.72 -12.28 -12.16
C ALA A 90 -2.03 -11.50 -12.26
N TYR A 91 -2.24 -10.54 -11.36
CA TYR A 91 -3.44 -9.71 -11.34
C TYR A 91 -3.58 -8.91 -12.65
N ARG A 92 -2.49 -8.42 -13.24
CA ARG A 92 -2.52 -7.75 -14.55
C ARG A 92 -3.02 -8.68 -15.66
N LEU A 93 -2.57 -9.95 -15.65
CA LEU A 93 -3.01 -10.95 -16.63
C LEU A 93 -4.45 -11.38 -16.42
N LEU A 94 -4.85 -11.57 -15.15
CA LEU A 94 -6.23 -11.90 -14.76
C LEU A 94 -7.19 -10.79 -15.21
N ASN A 95 -6.86 -9.54 -14.89
CA ASN A 95 -7.70 -8.38 -15.16
C ASN A 95 -7.81 -8.04 -16.66
N SER A 96 -6.83 -8.47 -17.47
CA SER A 96 -6.86 -8.39 -18.93
C SER A 96 -7.45 -9.63 -19.61
N LYS A 97 -7.99 -10.58 -18.82
CA LYS A 97 -8.59 -11.83 -19.28
C LYS A 97 -7.63 -12.72 -20.08
N VAL A 98 -6.33 -12.62 -19.82
CA VAL A 98 -5.30 -13.48 -20.43
C VAL A 98 -5.21 -14.83 -19.72
N ILE A 99 -5.50 -14.83 -18.40
CA ILE A 99 -5.60 -16.03 -17.57
C ILE A 99 -6.91 -15.98 -16.79
N ASP A 100 -7.43 -17.16 -16.42
CA ASP A 100 -8.68 -17.28 -15.66
C ASP A 100 -8.45 -17.38 -14.15
N ASN A 101 -7.30 -17.94 -13.74
CA ASN A 101 -6.92 -18.12 -12.35
C ASN A 101 -5.41 -18.28 -12.22
N TYR A 102 -4.89 -18.18 -11.00
CA TYR A 102 -3.50 -18.47 -10.68
C TYR A 102 -3.33 -18.81 -9.20
N SER A 103 -2.17 -19.38 -8.88
CA SER A 103 -1.67 -19.42 -7.51
C SER A 103 -0.22 -18.94 -7.47
N VAL A 104 0.15 -18.25 -6.39
CA VAL A 104 1.54 -17.91 -6.13
C VAL A 104 2.18 -19.10 -5.44
N THR A 105 3.38 -19.48 -5.88
CA THR A 105 4.11 -20.63 -5.37
C THR A 105 5.56 -20.26 -5.07
N ARG A 106 6.16 -20.95 -4.09
CA ARG A 106 7.60 -20.95 -3.81
C ARG A 106 8.03 -22.38 -3.55
N ASP A 107 9.07 -22.84 -4.24
CA ASP A 107 9.53 -24.24 -4.14
C ASP A 107 8.39 -25.26 -4.34
N MET A 108 7.53 -25.02 -5.34
CA MET A 108 6.33 -25.83 -5.67
C MET A 108 5.23 -25.87 -4.62
N LYS A 109 5.35 -25.10 -3.53
CA LYS A 109 4.30 -24.97 -2.51
C LYS A 109 3.53 -23.68 -2.73
N SER A 110 2.21 -23.76 -2.62
CA SER A 110 1.37 -22.56 -2.63
C SER A 110 1.74 -21.67 -1.47
N VAL A 111 1.89 -20.38 -1.75
CA VAL A 111 2.14 -19.35 -0.75
C VAL A 111 1.06 -18.27 -0.85
N PRO A 112 0.82 -17.53 0.23
CA PRO A 112 -0.24 -16.54 0.25
C PRO A 112 0.06 -15.35 -0.70
N ASP A 113 -0.91 -14.98 -1.53
CA ASP A 113 -0.78 -13.87 -2.47
C ASP A 113 -0.91 -12.52 -1.76
N GLU A 114 0.22 -11.95 -1.36
CA GLU A 114 0.33 -10.66 -0.67
C GLU A 114 -0.18 -9.46 -1.49
N PHE A 115 -0.19 -9.53 -2.82
CA PHE A 115 -0.72 -8.46 -3.65
C PHE A 115 -2.25 -8.45 -3.67
N SER A 116 -2.88 -9.61 -3.80
CA SER A 116 -4.34 -9.70 -3.84
C SER A 116 -5.00 -9.33 -2.51
N ARG A 117 -4.33 -9.59 -1.39
CA ARG A 117 -4.87 -9.38 -0.05
C ARG A 117 -4.63 -7.96 0.43
N VAL A 118 -5.70 -7.22 0.67
CA VAL A 118 -5.68 -5.85 1.20
C VAL A 118 -6.30 -5.89 2.59
N ILE A 119 -5.61 -5.40 3.61
CA ILE A 119 -6.19 -5.18 4.93
C ILE A 119 -6.81 -3.79 4.97
N ILE A 120 -8.06 -3.73 5.39
CA ILE A 120 -8.85 -2.50 5.52
C ILE A 120 -9.43 -2.42 6.93
N VAL A 121 -9.83 -1.22 7.32
CA VAL A 121 -10.56 -0.98 8.56
C VAL A 121 -12.05 -0.95 8.25
N GLY A 122 -12.84 -1.72 8.99
CA GLY A 122 -14.29 -1.81 8.80
C GLY A 122 -15.02 -1.97 10.12
N SER A 123 -16.32 -1.64 10.13
CA SER A 123 -17.14 -1.85 11.33
C SER A 123 -17.51 -3.33 11.49
N SER A 124 -17.40 -3.83 12.71
CA SER A 124 -17.89 -5.15 13.11
C SER A 124 -18.64 -4.98 14.42
N ASN A 125 -19.96 -5.15 14.40
CA ASN A 125 -20.83 -4.92 15.56
C ASN A 125 -20.64 -3.52 16.18
N GLY A 126 -20.56 -2.49 15.34
CA GLY A 126 -20.36 -1.09 15.76
C GLY A 126 -18.95 -0.76 16.26
N THR A 127 -18.00 -1.71 16.20
CA THR A 127 -16.61 -1.50 16.60
C THR A 127 -15.68 -1.57 15.38
N SER A 128 -14.87 -0.53 15.19
CA SER A 128 -13.84 -0.48 14.15
C SER A 128 -12.82 -1.61 14.32
N SER A 129 -12.73 -2.49 13.32
CA SER A 129 -12.02 -3.77 13.29
C SER A 129 -11.22 -3.91 11.98
N LEU A 130 -10.39 -4.95 11.86
CA LEU A 130 -9.64 -5.22 10.64
C LEU A 130 -10.32 -6.31 9.80
N PHE A 131 -10.37 -6.07 8.49
CA PHE A 131 -10.85 -7.00 7.49
C PHE A 131 -9.78 -7.23 6.43
N GLU A 132 -9.68 -8.46 5.96
CA GLU A 132 -8.99 -8.82 4.72
C GLU A 132 -9.98 -8.71 3.57
N TYR A 133 -9.57 -8.07 2.49
CA TYR A 133 -10.28 -7.96 1.23
C TYR A 133 -9.42 -8.57 0.11
N ASP A 134 -9.94 -9.56 -0.60
CA ASP A 134 -9.24 -10.21 -1.73
C ASP A 134 -9.63 -9.54 -3.05
N LEU A 135 -8.65 -8.90 -3.71
CA LEU A 135 -8.83 -8.20 -4.98
C LEU A 135 -9.27 -9.11 -6.15
N LYS A 136 -9.04 -10.42 -6.06
CA LYS A 136 -9.42 -11.38 -7.11
C LYS A 136 -10.87 -11.81 -6.98
N THR A 137 -11.32 -12.08 -5.77
CA THR A 137 -12.64 -12.68 -5.51
C THR A 137 -13.67 -11.66 -5.03
N GLY A 138 -13.23 -10.50 -4.55
CA GLY A 138 -14.08 -9.51 -3.90
C GLY A 138 -14.48 -9.89 -2.47
N GLU A 139 -14.01 -11.03 -1.97
CA GLU A 139 -14.38 -11.54 -0.65
C GLU A 139 -13.80 -10.68 0.47
N LYS A 140 -14.59 -10.52 1.53
CA LYS A 140 -14.25 -9.75 2.73
C LYS A 140 -14.31 -10.67 3.92
N LYS A 141 -13.20 -10.80 4.65
CA LYS A 141 -13.08 -11.67 5.81
C LYS A 141 -12.61 -10.88 7.01
N LYS A 142 -13.29 -11.01 8.15
CA LYS A 142 -12.83 -10.41 9.40
C LYS A 142 -11.48 -11.02 9.79
N LEU A 143 -10.47 -10.17 9.88
CA LEU A 143 -9.10 -10.55 10.24
C LEU A 143 -8.89 -10.43 11.75
N TRP A 144 -9.30 -9.31 12.33
CA TRP A 144 -9.04 -9.02 13.74
C TRP A 144 -10.13 -8.15 14.33
N THR A 145 -10.57 -8.52 15.53
CA THR A 145 -11.43 -7.70 16.38
C THR A 145 -11.15 -8.06 17.83
N ARG A 146 -11.29 -7.10 18.74
CA ARG A 146 -11.15 -7.35 20.17
C ARG A 146 -12.11 -6.47 20.94
N GLN A 147 -12.81 -7.06 21.91
CA GLN A 147 -13.76 -6.34 22.75
C GLN A 147 -13.06 -5.20 23.49
N GLY A 148 -13.65 -4.00 23.42
CA GLY A 148 -13.11 -2.80 24.06
C GLY A 148 -11.85 -2.24 23.39
N GLU A 149 -11.59 -2.59 22.13
CA GLU A 149 -10.50 -2.00 21.34
C GLU A 149 -11.02 -1.57 19.97
N ILE A 150 -10.87 -0.29 19.65
CA ILE A 150 -11.30 0.36 18.42
C ILE A 150 -10.07 0.64 17.56
N VAL A 151 -10.01 0.12 16.35
CA VAL A 151 -8.96 0.47 15.37
C VAL A 151 -9.18 1.90 14.91
N ILE A 152 -8.20 2.77 15.16
CA ILE A 152 -8.26 4.19 14.76
C ILE A 152 -7.31 4.53 13.61
N ASP A 153 -6.35 3.65 13.32
CA ASP A 153 -5.33 3.89 12.31
C ASP A 153 -4.66 2.58 11.88
N LEU A 154 -4.57 2.36 10.57
CA LEU A 154 -3.83 1.29 9.92
C LEU A 154 -2.86 1.90 8.90
N SER A 155 -1.60 1.47 8.93
CA SER A 155 -0.57 1.94 8.00
C SER A 155 0.26 0.78 7.47
N TYR A 156 0.76 0.93 6.24
CA TYR A 156 1.64 -0.01 5.56
C TYR A 156 3.02 0.59 5.33
N SER A 157 4.02 -0.29 5.25
CA SER A 157 5.31 0.06 4.66
C SER A 157 5.17 0.31 3.17
N SER A 158 6.10 1.11 2.61
CA SER A 158 6.09 1.45 1.18
C SER A 158 6.28 0.24 0.26
N ASP A 159 6.99 -0.78 0.74
CA ASP A 159 7.22 -2.06 0.05
C ASP A 159 6.13 -3.10 0.33
N MET A 160 5.11 -2.75 1.13
CA MET A 160 4.03 -3.65 1.56
C MET A 160 4.53 -4.92 2.26
N SER A 161 5.71 -4.89 2.90
CA SER A 161 6.27 -6.01 3.68
C SER A 161 5.75 -6.09 5.12
N GLY A 162 5.17 -5.00 5.65
CA GLY A 162 4.59 -4.98 6.98
C GLY A 162 3.48 -3.95 7.13
N ALA A 163 2.62 -4.18 8.12
CA ALA A 163 1.58 -3.23 8.52
C ALA A 163 1.57 -3.07 10.04
N LEU A 164 1.30 -1.85 10.48
CA LEU A 164 1.11 -1.49 11.88
C LEU A 164 -0.25 -0.83 12.04
N PHE A 165 -0.88 -1.04 13.19
CA PHE A 165 -2.11 -0.35 13.51
C PHE A 165 -2.17 0.05 14.98
N THR A 166 -2.93 1.11 15.24
CA THR A 166 -3.17 1.64 16.57
C THR A 166 -4.62 1.44 16.96
N THR A 167 -4.83 1.00 18.19
CA THR A 167 -6.17 0.90 18.79
C THR A 167 -6.29 1.79 20.01
N VAL A 168 -7.52 2.14 20.35
CA VAL A 168 -7.88 2.83 21.59
C VAL A 168 -9.03 2.10 22.27
N GLY A 169 -9.17 2.23 23.58
CA GLY A 169 -10.34 1.73 24.31
C GLY A 169 -11.57 2.64 24.14
N GLY A 170 -11.32 3.94 24.03
CA GLY A 170 -12.33 4.96 23.83
C GLY A 170 -11.67 6.30 23.54
N PHE A 171 -12.43 7.22 22.97
CA PHE A 171 -12.01 8.60 22.72
C PHE A 171 -13.23 9.50 22.69
N GLY A 172 -13.04 10.78 22.98
CA GLY A 172 -14.12 11.75 23.00
C GLY A 172 -13.67 13.07 23.59
N ARG A 173 -14.59 13.77 24.25
CA ARG A 173 -14.30 15.01 24.98
C ARG A 173 -14.80 14.89 26.42
N ASN A 174 -13.95 15.30 27.36
CA ASN A 174 -14.31 15.52 28.75
C ASN A 174 -14.19 17.04 29.00
N SER A 175 -15.34 17.72 29.06
CA SER A 175 -15.39 19.19 29.05
C SER A 175 -14.69 19.75 27.79
N ILE A 176 -13.78 20.73 27.94
CA ILE A 176 -13.06 21.37 26.83
C ILE A 176 -11.89 20.52 26.28
N PHE A 177 -11.49 19.44 26.96
CA PHE A 177 -10.34 18.64 26.54
C PHE A 177 -10.76 17.34 25.86
N PRO A 178 -10.14 17.00 24.72
CA PRO A 178 -10.26 15.66 24.16
C PRO A 178 -9.61 14.64 25.11
N TYR A 179 -10.07 13.39 25.03
CA TYR A 179 -9.44 12.27 25.72
C TYR A 179 -9.28 11.09 24.76
N VAL A 180 -8.28 10.26 25.05
CA VAL A 180 -8.04 8.98 24.40
C VAL A 180 -7.52 7.99 25.43
N ASP A 181 -8.17 6.84 25.51
CA ASP A 181 -7.88 5.85 26.54
C ASP A 181 -7.29 4.57 25.96
N ASN A 182 -6.44 3.90 26.74
CA ASN A 182 -5.94 2.56 26.48
C ASN A 182 -5.32 2.38 25.08
N VAL A 183 -4.48 3.34 24.69
CA VAL A 183 -3.78 3.33 23.40
C VAL A 183 -2.86 2.12 23.33
N LYS A 184 -2.96 1.34 22.26
CA LYS A 184 -2.12 0.16 22.00
C LYS A 184 -1.65 0.14 20.56
N VAL A 185 -0.48 -0.45 20.36
CA VAL A 185 0.16 -0.59 19.05
C VAL A 185 0.30 -2.06 18.73
N TYR A 186 -0.03 -2.42 17.49
CA TYR A 186 0.00 -3.77 16.99
C TYR A 186 0.75 -3.84 15.66
N ARG A 187 1.28 -5.02 15.38
CA ARG A 187 1.86 -5.40 14.09
C ARG A 187 1.03 -6.49 13.43
N ILE A 188 0.97 -6.42 12.11
CA ILE A 188 0.45 -7.48 11.25
C ILE A 188 1.62 -8.01 10.40
N SER A 189 1.86 -9.31 10.49
CA SER A 189 2.72 -10.03 9.57
C SER A 189 1.92 -10.38 8.31
N LEU A 190 2.27 -9.84 7.14
CA LEU A 190 1.44 -9.95 5.93
C LEU A 190 1.54 -11.33 5.24
N SER A 191 2.60 -12.09 5.52
CA SER A 191 2.77 -13.44 4.99
C SER A 191 1.74 -14.41 5.57
N ASP A 192 1.49 -14.36 6.88
CA ASP A 192 0.59 -15.26 7.62
C ASP A 192 -0.62 -14.57 8.26
N LEU A 193 -0.76 -13.25 8.07
CA LEU A 193 -1.77 -12.39 8.67
C LEU A 193 -1.81 -12.43 10.20
N LYS A 194 -0.69 -12.81 10.84
CA LYS A 194 -0.62 -12.89 12.30
C LYS A 194 -0.53 -11.50 12.91
N VAL A 195 -1.44 -11.22 13.84
CA VAL A 195 -1.45 -9.98 14.63
C VAL A 195 -0.71 -10.17 15.95
N SER A 196 0.19 -9.26 16.27
CA SER A 196 0.92 -9.24 17.55
C SER A 196 0.87 -7.85 18.20
N LYS A 197 0.63 -7.81 19.52
CA LYS A 197 0.69 -6.56 20.29
C LYS A 197 2.15 -6.18 20.53
N LEU A 198 2.51 -4.95 20.18
CA LEU A 198 3.85 -4.40 20.43
C LEU A 198 3.92 -3.71 21.80
N LYS A 199 2.99 -2.80 22.08
CA LYS A 199 3.03 -1.98 23.30
C LYS A 199 1.66 -1.44 23.70
N SER A 200 1.48 -1.25 25.00
CA SER A 200 0.41 -0.42 25.57
C SER A 200 1.01 0.92 25.98
N LEU A 201 0.46 2.02 25.45
CA LEU A 201 0.98 3.37 25.65
C LEU A 201 0.22 4.14 26.74
N GLY A 202 -0.97 3.66 27.12
CA GLY A 202 -1.78 4.24 28.20
C GLY A 202 -2.80 5.24 27.70
N ASN A 203 -3.10 6.24 28.52
CA ASN A 203 -4.12 7.24 28.25
C ASN A 203 -3.47 8.58 27.89
N GLY A 204 -4.20 9.44 27.19
CA GLY A 204 -3.78 10.79 26.88
C GLY A 204 -4.95 11.71 26.57
N ILE A 205 -4.62 12.94 26.24
CA ILE A 205 -5.59 13.95 25.81
C ILE A 205 -5.66 14.04 24.29
N GLN A 206 -4.59 13.63 23.60
CA GLN A 206 -4.57 13.67 22.15
C GLN A 206 -3.62 12.60 21.60
N LEU A 207 -3.97 12.09 20.43
CA LEU A 207 -3.23 11.06 19.71
C LEU A 207 -3.16 11.42 18.24
N TYR A 208 -1.95 11.39 17.70
CA TYR A 208 -1.68 11.48 16.28
C TYR A 208 -0.86 10.27 15.84
N THR A 209 -1.11 9.85 14.61
CA THR A 209 -0.37 8.82 13.91
C THR A 209 0.13 9.40 12.60
N ASN A 210 1.38 9.12 12.27
CA ASN A 210 1.97 9.51 10.99
C ASN A 210 2.73 8.34 10.38
N ASN A 211 2.59 8.18 9.07
CA ASN A 211 3.36 7.24 8.28
C ASN A 211 4.42 8.05 7.53
N ASP A 212 5.68 7.92 7.94
CA ASP A 212 6.83 8.65 7.38
C ASP A 212 7.20 8.08 6.00
N LEU A 213 6.30 8.29 5.04
CA LEU A 213 6.38 7.78 3.67
C LEU A 213 6.64 6.26 3.61
N GLY A 214 5.95 5.51 4.47
CA GLY A 214 6.07 4.05 4.56
C GLY A 214 7.42 3.55 5.07
N LYS A 215 8.26 4.43 5.65
CA LYS A 215 9.54 4.04 6.27
C LYS A 215 9.40 3.76 7.75
N ALA A 216 8.60 4.56 8.44
CA ALA A 216 8.37 4.45 9.87
C ALA A 216 6.94 4.82 10.25
N TYR A 217 6.46 4.19 11.31
CA TYR A 217 5.17 4.48 11.92
C TYR A 217 5.38 5.25 13.22
N ARG A 218 4.92 6.50 13.23
CA ARG A 218 5.11 7.41 14.36
C ARG A 218 3.79 7.61 15.09
N ILE A 219 3.84 7.51 16.41
CA ILE A 219 2.71 7.73 17.30
C ILE A 219 3.09 8.86 18.25
N ILE A 220 2.28 9.91 18.27
CA ILE A 220 2.50 11.10 19.08
C ILE A 220 1.33 11.21 20.06
N MET A 221 1.62 11.14 21.34
CA MET A 221 0.63 11.22 22.42
C MET A 221 0.92 12.42 23.31
N ASN A 222 -0.06 13.31 23.42
CA ASN A 222 -0.02 14.39 24.40
C ASN A 222 -0.72 13.94 25.69
N VAL A 223 -0.09 14.15 26.83
CA VAL A 223 -0.61 13.82 28.17
C VAL A 223 -0.39 15.00 29.11
N PHE A 224 -1.31 15.25 30.03
CA PHE A 224 -1.04 16.22 31.11
C PHE A 224 0.05 15.71 32.04
N ASP A 225 0.94 16.60 32.46
CA ASP A 225 1.89 16.30 33.53
C ASP A 225 1.13 16.15 34.85
N ARG A 226 1.34 15.02 35.54
CA ARG A 226 0.65 14.71 36.80
C ARG A 226 1.05 15.64 37.96
N ASN A 227 2.24 16.24 37.88
CA ASN A 227 2.80 17.08 38.92
C ASN A 227 2.61 18.58 38.63
N LYS A 228 2.39 18.95 37.36
CA LYS A 228 2.29 20.34 36.92
C LYS A 228 1.12 20.53 35.96
N ASN A 229 0.01 21.08 36.47
CA ASN A 229 -1.23 21.27 35.72
C ASN A 229 -1.14 22.20 34.49
N THR A 230 -0.10 23.04 34.38
CA THR A 230 0.16 23.85 33.18
C THR A 230 1.00 23.14 32.13
N PHE A 231 1.47 21.91 32.39
CA PHE A 231 2.39 21.21 31.49
C PHE A 231 1.69 20.11 30.71
N VAL A 232 1.99 20.06 29.42
CA VAL A 232 1.67 18.93 28.54
C VAL A 232 2.97 18.26 28.13
N VAL A 233 3.02 16.94 28.29
CA VAL A 233 4.12 16.10 27.83
C VAL A 233 3.70 15.41 26.54
N GLN A 234 4.43 15.69 25.47
CA GLN A 234 4.33 14.98 24.21
C GLN A 234 5.29 13.79 24.23
N ASN A 235 4.76 12.58 24.14
CA ASN A 235 5.50 11.34 23.98
C ASN A 235 5.43 10.91 22.52
N THR A 236 6.58 10.74 21.87
CA THR A 236 6.67 10.29 20.48
C THR A 236 7.32 8.91 20.44
N TYR A 237 6.64 7.94 19.84
CA TYR A 237 7.15 6.59 19.61
C TYR A 237 7.26 6.34 18.12
N THR A 238 8.44 5.94 17.65
CA THR A 238 8.68 5.64 16.23
C THR A 238 9.02 4.17 16.07
N TYR A 239 8.27 3.45 15.26
CA TYR A 239 8.47 2.04 14.95
C TYR A 239 8.83 1.84 13.48
N ASP A 240 9.64 0.84 13.16
CA ASP A 240 9.65 0.28 11.80
C ASP A 240 8.47 -0.66 11.59
N PHE A 241 8.18 -1.02 10.34
CA PHE A 241 7.07 -1.93 10.00
C PHE A 241 7.33 -3.40 10.36
N GLN A 242 8.53 -3.74 10.84
CA GLN A 242 8.82 -5.02 11.49
C GLN A 242 8.45 -5.01 12.98
N GLY A 243 8.03 -3.87 13.52
CA GLY A 243 7.57 -3.67 14.89
C GLY A 243 8.69 -3.35 15.88
N ARG A 244 9.91 -3.07 15.41
CA ARG A 244 11.01 -2.65 16.26
C ARG A 244 10.85 -1.16 16.60
N LEU A 245 11.04 -0.81 17.86
CA LEU A 245 11.04 0.58 18.31
C LEU A 245 12.35 1.24 17.86
N ILE A 246 12.28 2.23 16.98
CA ILE A 246 13.41 3.03 16.50
C ILE A 246 13.77 4.10 17.53
N SER A 247 12.78 4.86 18.00
CA SER A 247 12.99 5.94 18.96
C SER A 247 11.79 6.13 19.90
N SER A 248 12.07 6.69 21.08
CA SER A 248 11.07 7.14 22.06
C SER A 248 11.52 8.48 22.63
N GLU A 249 10.80 9.54 22.31
CA GLU A 249 11.14 10.91 22.67
C GLU A 249 10.08 11.50 23.60
N LYS A 250 10.50 12.44 24.45
CA LYS A 250 9.60 13.21 25.32
C LYS A 250 9.93 14.68 25.22
N LYS A 251 8.89 15.50 25.03
CA LYS A 251 9.00 16.96 25.04
C LYS A 251 7.91 17.55 25.93
N SER A 252 8.29 18.45 26.83
CA SER A 252 7.35 19.14 27.72
C SER A 252 7.07 20.54 27.19
N PHE A 253 5.82 20.97 27.32
CA PHE A 253 5.33 22.27 26.92
C PHE A 253 4.63 22.93 28.11
N ASP A 254 5.04 24.15 28.46
CA ASP A 254 4.40 24.95 29.51
C ASP A 254 3.29 25.80 28.88
N LEU A 255 2.04 25.40 29.02
CA LEU A 255 0.87 26.07 28.42
C LEU A 255 0.67 27.52 28.90
N ALA A 256 1.31 27.91 30.01
CA ALA A 256 1.26 29.30 30.49
C ALA A 256 2.23 30.22 29.73
N LYS A 257 3.26 29.66 29.08
CA LYS A 257 4.33 30.39 28.38
C LYS A 257 4.35 30.12 26.88
N GLU A 258 3.90 28.93 26.51
CA GLU A 258 3.94 28.39 25.16
C GLU A 258 2.53 28.06 24.70
N ASN A 259 2.35 28.00 23.38
CA ASN A 259 1.11 27.49 22.81
C ASN A 259 1.02 25.96 22.99
N TYR A 260 -0.20 25.44 22.95
CA TYR A 260 -0.46 24.01 22.94
C TYR A 260 0.30 23.30 21.78
N PRO A 261 0.83 22.07 21.98
CA PRO A 261 1.58 21.37 20.94
C PRO A 261 0.83 21.29 19.61
N LEU A 262 1.49 21.72 18.53
CA LEU A 262 0.89 21.65 17.20
C LEU A 262 0.82 20.20 16.69
N PRO A 263 -0.18 19.86 15.86
CA PRO A 263 -0.20 18.60 15.13
C PRO A 263 1.07 18.41 14.30
N PRO A 264 1.50 17.16 14.02
CA PRO A 264 2.62 16.93 13.12
C PRO A 264 2.34 17.48 11.73
N GLU A 265 3.38 18.01 11.08
CA GLU A 265 3.29 18.41 9.68
C GLU A 265 3.06 17.20 8.76
N LEU A 266 2.31 17.43 7.68
CA LEU A 266 2.09 16.43 6.66
C LEU A 266 3.40 16.17 5.90
N VAL A 267 3.81 14.91 5.83
CA VAL A 267 4.94 14.47 5.02
C VAL A 267 4.39 13.81 3.75
N TYR A 268 4.90 14.21 2.59
CA TYR A 268 4.54 13.61 1.30
C TYR A 268 5.78 13.48 0.41
N ASP A 269 5.76 12.52 -0.52
CA ASP A 269 6.82 12.41 -1.51
C ASP A 269 6.63 13.50 -2.57
N ASN A 270 7.52 14.49 -2.52
CA ASN A 270 7.48 15.61 -3.42
C ASN A 270 8.28 15.36 -4.71
N ARG A 271 8.90 14.19 -4.92
CA ARG A 271 9.66 13.89 -6.14
C ARG A 271 9.14 12.65 -6.84
N SER A 272 9.17 12.65 -8.16
CA SER A 272 8.92 11.43 -8.93
C SER A 272 10.01 10.39 -8.64
N PRO A 273 9.74 9.08 -8.78
CA PRO A 273 10.73 8.02 -8.52
C PRO A 273 12.02 8.16 -9.33
N ASP A 274 11.95 8.75 -10.53
CA ASP A 274 13.09 9.03 -11.39
C ASP A 274 13.74 10.40 -11.14
N ASN A 275 13.29 11.12 -10.11
CA ASN A 275 13.73 12.47 -9.70
C ASN A 275 13.61 13.55 -10.79
N LYS A 276 12.89 13.31 -11.89
CA LYS A 276 12.74 14.30 -12.98
C LYS A 276 11.72 15.38 -12.67
N ASN A 277 10.72 15.07 -11.84
CA ASN A 277 9.64 15.96 -11.50
C ASN A 277 9.56 16.19 -9.99
N ARG A 278 9.14 17.39 -9.60
CA ARG A 278 8.86 17.78 -8.22
C ARG A 278 7.44 18.30 -8.10
N PHE A 279 6.73 17.90 -7.07
CA PHE A 279 5.40 18.39 -6.71
C PHE A 279 5.51 19.36 -5.54
N ASP A 280 5.04 20.58 -5.73
CA ASP A 280 5.13 21.65 -4.75
C ASP A 280 3.73 22.16 -4.38
N VAL A 281 3.53 22.45 -3.09
CA VAL A 281 2.32 23.10 -2.57
C VAL A 281 2.71 24.40 -1.89
N SER A 282 2.05 25.49 -2.28
CA SER A 282 2.26 26.82 -1.70
C SER A 282 0.94 27.43 -1.27
N LEU A 283 0.96 28.23 -0.20
CA LEU A 283 -0.21 28.95 0.30
C LEU A 283 -0.02 30.44 0.01
N SER A 284 -0.94 31.05 -0.75
CA SER A 284 -0.92 32.49 -1.05
C SER A 284 -2.32 33.06 -0.97
N LYS A 285 -2.48 34.16 -0.21
CA LYS A 285 -3.76 34.88 -0.04
C LYS A 285 -4.94 33.95 0.32
N GLY A 286 -4.70 32.94 1.17
CA GLY A 286 -5.72 31.99 1.61
C GLY A 286 -6.11 30.91 0.61
N SER A 287 -5.38 30.77 -0.51
CA SER A 287 -5.55 29.69 -1.47
C SER A 287 -4.27 28.86 -1.61
N TYR A 288 -4.42 27.55 -1.68
CA TYR A 288 -3.36 26.61 -1.97
C TYR A 288 -3.16 26.49 -3.48
N SER A 289 -1.93 26.65 -3.92
CA SER A 289 -1.46 26.47 -5.29
C SER A 289 -0.58 25.23 -5.35
N PHE A 290 -0.97 24.30 -6.22
CA PHE A 290 -0.30 23.02 -6.45
C PHE A 290 0.39 23.08 -7.80
N SER A 291 1.68 22.75 -7.85
CA SER A 291 2.46 22.82 -9.07
C SER A 291 3.35 21.60 -9.26
N VAL A 292 3.58 21.23 -10.52
CA VAL A 292 4.58 20.25 -10.91
C VAL A 292 5.70 20.97 -11.64
N THR A 293 6.94 20.76 -11.19
CA THR A 293 8.15 21.38 -11.72
C THR A 293 9.09 20.33 -12.27
N ARG A 294 9.52 20.50 -13.51
CA ARG A 294 10.57 19.66 -14.09
C ARG A 294 11.92 20.10 -13.54
N VAL A 295 12.63 19.21 -12.87
CA VAL A 295 13.84 19.52 -12.10
C VAL A 295 14.96 20.03 -13.01
N ALA A 296 15.17 19.39 -14.17
CA ALA A 296 16.26 19.74 -15.08
C ALA A 296 16.16 21.16 -15.66
N THR A 297 14.93 21.64 -15.91
CA THR A 297 14.67 22.94 -16.57
C THR A 297 14.18 24.00 -15.60
N SER A 298 13.86 23.64 -14.35
CA SER A 298 13.13 24.48 -13.40
C SER A 298 11.81 25.04 -13.94
N SER A 299 11.25 24.42 -15.00
CA SER A 299 9.99 24.84 -15.59
C SER A 299 8.83 24.27 -14.78
N GLY A 300 8.11 25.14 -14.09
CA GLY A 300 6.95 24.80 -13.27
C GLY A 300 5.63 25.06 -13.98
N LYS A 301 4.62 24.22 -13.71
CA LYS A 301 3.24 24.43 -14.11
C LYS A 301 2.35 24.35 -12.87
N ASN A 302 1.55 25.40 -12.63
CA ASN A 302 0.44 25.30 -11.69
C ASN A 302 -0.62 24.37 -12.28
N ILE A 303 -1.02 23.35 -11.53
CA ILE A 303 -1.99 22.34 -11.96
C ILE A 303 -3.33 22.46 -11.23
N LEU A 304 -3.35 23.12 -10.06
CA LEU A 304 -4.57 23.36 -9.29
C LEU A 304 -4.39 24.59 -8.39
N THR A 305 -5.45 25.36 -8.23
CA THR A 305 -5.60 26.35 -7.16
C THR A 305 -6.92 26.08 -6.43
N THR A 306 -6.88 25.96 -5.10
CA THR A 306 -8.06 25.63 -4.29
C THR A 306 -7.93 26.18 -2.86
N ALA A 307 -9.05 26.36 -2.17
CA ALA A 307 -9.06 26.68 -0.75
C ALA A 307 -8.73 25.45 0.14
N GLN A 308 -8.79 24.24 -0.42
CA GLN A 308 -8.54 23.00 0.31
C GLN A 308 -7.03 22.76 0.48
N ARG A 309 -6.60 22.39 1.69
CA ARG A 309 -5.20 22.04 1.95
C ARG A 309 -4.86 20.66 1.37
N LEU A 310 -3.58 20.39 1.15
CA LEU A 310 -3.12 19.04 0.83
C LEU A 310 -3.46 18.07 1.99
N ASN A 311 -4.00 16.91 1.64
CA ASN A 311 -4.22 15.80 2.57
C ASN A 311 -3.18 14.70 2.38
N GLN A 312 -2.95 14.27 1.14
CA GLN A 312 -2.00 13.22 0.81
C GLN A 312 -1.53 13.38 -0.64
N ALA A 313 -0.29 12.99 -0.95
CA ALA A 313 0.22 12.91 -2.32
C ALA A 313 1.19 11.72 -2.48
N ALA A 314 1.15 11.08 -3.64
CA ALA A 314 2.09 10.04 -4.04
C ALA A 314 2.25 9.98 -5.55
N TRP A 315 3.46 9.69 -6.01
CA TRP A 315 3.73 9.36 -7.40
C TRP A 315 3.44 7.89 -7.67
N SER A 316 2.98 7.58 -8.88
CA SER A 316 2.95 6.20 -9.35
C SER A 316 4.37 5.60 -9.40
N PRO A 317 4.55 4.28 -9.24
CA PRO A 317 5.88 3.67 -9.23
C PRO A 317 6.71 3.91 -10.51
N ASP A 318 6.04 4.18 -11.64
CA ASP A 318 6.69 4.51 -12.91
C ASP A 318 6.88 6.02 -13.14
N GLY A 319 6.49 6.87 -12.19
CA GLY A 319 6.61 8.33 -12.24
C GLY A 319 5.70 9.02 -13.26
N ARG A 320 4.83 8.29 -13.96
CA ARG A 320 3.96 8.84 -15.02
C ARG A 320 2.73 9.56 -14.51
N TYR A 321 2.33 9.26 -13.27
CA TYR A 321 1.15 9.83 -12.64
C TYR A 321 1.48 10.38 -11.26
N LEU A 322 0.86 11.51 -10.93
CA LEU A 322 0.81 12.05 -9.58
C LEU A 322 -0.63 11.94 -9.09
N ILE A 323 -0.81 11.30 -7.94
CA ILE A 323 -2.08 11.20 -7.25
C ILE A 323 -2.00 12.08 -6.00
N PHE A 324 -2.97 12.95 -5.79
CA PHE A 324 -3.04 13.74 -4.57
C PHE A 324 -4.47 14.04 -4.17
N SER A 325 -4.74 14.11 -2.87
CA SER A 325 -6.01 14.51 -2.31
C SER A 325 -5.91 15.81 -1.54
N THR A 326 -6.99 16.58 -1.57
CA THR A 326 -7.16 17.83 -0.84
C THR A 326 -8.30 17.70 0.17
N LEU A 327 -8.26 18.48 1.24
CA LEU A 327 -9.20 18.40 2.36
C LEU A 327 -9.57 19.77 2.91
N ASP A 328 -10.84 19.97 3.21
CA ASP A 328 -11.40 21.09 3.96
C ASP A 328 -12.44 20.57 4.97
N LEU A 329 -11.98 20.43 6.21
CA LEU A 329 -12.79 20.16 7.39
C LEU A 329 -12.93 21.41 8.25
N SER A 330 -12.75 22.59 7.69
CA SER A 330 -12.93 23.80 8.47
C SER A 330 -14.40 23.92 8.90
N PRO A 331 -14.68 24.49 10.09
CA PRO A 331 -16.06 24.82 10.49
C PRO A 331 -16.77 25.77 9.51
N ARG A 332 -16.01 26.44 8.63
CA ARG A 332 -16.54 27.31 7.57
C ARG A 332 -17.07 26.52 6.37
N ASN A 333 -16.72 25.24 6.23
CA ASN A 333 -17.25 24.37 5.18
C ASN A 333 -18.72 24.04 5.47
N ARG A 334 -19.63 24.78 4.83
CA ARG A 334 -21.09 24.63 5.00
C ARG A 334 -21.62 23.27 4.56
N THR A 335 -20.86 22.51 3.77
CA THR A 335 -21.27 21.19 3.30
C THR A 335 -20.93 20.07 4.30
N LEU A 336 -20.07 20.34 5.30
CA LEU A 336 -19.52 19.34 6.21
C LEU A 336 -20.57 18.44 6.88
N HIS A 337 -21.70 19.04 7.30
CA HIS A 337 -22.82 18.33 7.94
C HIS A 337 -24.03 18.15 7.00
N GLY A 338 -23.87 18.42 5.71
CA GLY A 338 -24.91 18.23 4.71
C GLY A 338 -25.08 16.77 4.30
N ARG A 339 -26.15 16.47 3.54
CA ARG A 339 -26.40 15.12 3.01
C ARG A 339 -25.33 14.64 2.01
N MET A 340 -24.63 15.57 1.37
CA MET A 340 -23.58 15.33 0.38
C MET A 340 -22.36 16.19 0.72
N PRO A 341 -21.59 15.83 1.76
CA PRO A 341 -20.45 16.64 2.19
C PRO A 341 -19.42 16.74 1.07
N GLN A 342 -18.84 17.94 0.91
CA GLN A 342 -17.78 18.24 -0.05
C GLN A 342 -16.52 18.61 0.75
N THR A 343 -15.96 17.61 1.41
CA THR A 343 -14.83 17.80 2.33
C THR A 343 -13.51 17.51 1.67
N SER A 344 -13.47 16.67 0.64
CA SER A 344 -12.22 16.31 -0.01
C SER A 344 -12.38 16.09 -1.50
N LYS A 345 -11.26 16.20 -2.20
CA LYS A 345 -11.14 15.88 -3.62
C LYS A 345 -9.90 15.01 -3.84
N LEU A 346 -9.98 14.06 -4.76
CA LEU A 346 -8.85 13.25 -5.20
C LEU A 346 -8.56 13.54 -6.67
N TYR A 347 -7.30 13.72 -7.00
CA TYR A 347 -6.84 14.12 -8.33
C TYR A 347 -5.87 13.10 -8.89
N LEU A 348 -6.02 12.79 -10.17
CA LEU A 348 -5.05 12.03 -10.96
C LEU A 348 -4.47 12.95 -12.05
N TYR A 349 -3.20 13.30 -11.89
CA TYR A 349 -2.42 14.07 -12.86
C TYR A 349 -1.57 13.15 -13.73
N SER A 350 -1.59 13.38 -15.04
CA SER A 350 -0.76 12.68 -16.02
C SER A 350 0.41 13.59 -16.41
N GLU A 351 1.63 13.09 -16.25
CA GLU A 351 2.86 13.81 -16.62
C GLU A 351 2.95 13.99 -18.14
N ASN A 352 2.63 12.93 -18.89
CA ASN A 352 2.60 12.95 -20.35
C ASN A 352 1.63 14.00 -20.90
N ASP A 353 0.42 14.09 -20.33
CA ASP A 353 -0.60 15.04 -20.78
C ASP A 353 -0.43 16.43 -20.16
N GLY A 354 0.43 16.54 -19.14
CA GLY A 354 0.65 17.76 -18.37
C GLY A 354 -0.61 18.30 -17.68
N LYS A 355 -1.62 17.47 -17.40
CA LYS A 355 -2.91 17.91 -16.84
C LYS A 355 -3.54 16.90 -15.90
N ILE A 356 -4.50 17.36 -15.10
CA ILE A 356 -5.40 16.51 -14.33
C ILE A 356 -6.33 15.80 -15.32
N ILE A 357 -6.30 14.47 -15.32
CA ILE A 357 -7.09 13.61 -16.21
C ILE A 357 -8.30 12.99 -15.51
N LYS A 358 -8.32 12.99 -14.16
CA LYS A 358 -9.46 12.52 -13.37
C LYS A 358 -9.55 13.28 -12.05
N GLN A 359 -10.78 13.52 -11.59
CA GLN A 359 -11.11 14.10 -10.30
C GLN A 359 -12.26 13.30 -9.68
N TRP A 360 -12.18 13.06 -8.38
CA TRP A 360 -13.27 12.55 -7.57
C TRP A 360 -13.59 13.54 -6.45
N ASP A 361 -14.81 14.06 -6.47
CA ASP A 361 -15.36 14.92 -5.42
C ASP A 361 -16.09 14.08 -4.36
N GLY A 362 -16.46 14.67 -3.22
CA GLY A 362 -17.30 14.01 -2.22
C GLY A 362 -16.88 14.21 -0.78
N GLY A 363 -17.43 13.33 0.06
CA GLY A 363 -17.19 13.29 1.49
C GLY A 363 -15.90 12.56 1.86
N GLY A 364 -15.68 12.40 3.15
CA GLY A 364 -14.54 11.69 3.71
C GLY A 364 -13.23 12.48 3.65
N TYR A 365 -12.15 11.76 3.98
CA TYR A 365 -10.78 12.26 3.90
C TYR A 365 -10.14 11.99 2.53
N LYS A 366 -10.67 11.04 1.74
CA LYS A 366 -10.04 10.49 0.53
C LYS A 366 -8.57 10.12 0.78
N ASN A 367 -8.34 9.39 1.88
CA ASN A 367 -7.06 8.68 2.02
C ASN A 367 -6.96 7.66 0.90
N PHE A 368 -5.76 7.43 0.41
CA PHE A 368 -5.56 6.48 -0.68
C PHE A 368 -4.28 5.68 -0.51
N THR A 369 -4.21 4.56 -1.22
CA THR A 369 -2.99 3.76 -1.36
C THR A 369 -2.84 3.28 -2.80
N LEU A 370 -1.60 3.13 -3.24
CA LEU A 370 -1.26 2.62 -4.56
C LEU A 370 -0.79 1.17 -4.44
N ARG A 371 -1.37 0.27 -5.22
CA ARG A 371 -0.93 -1.13 -5.35
C ARG A 371 -0.78 -1.49 -6.82
N GLY A 372 0.46 -1.44 -7.30
CA GLY A 372 0.73 -1.63 -8.73
C GLY A 372 0.06 -0.54 -9.57
N ASN A 373 -0.94 -0.92 -10.38
CA ASN A 373 -1.74 0.01 -11.18
C ASN A 373 -3.09 0.36 -10.54
N LEU A 374 -3.33 -0.10 -9.30
CA LEU A 374 -4.56 0.15 -8.58
C LEU A 374 -4.39 1.34 -7.64
N LEU A 375 -5.39 2.21 -7.66
CA LEU A 375 -5.62 3.29 -6.73
C LEU A 375 -6.82 2.87 -5.88
N LEU A 376 -6.57 2.60 -4.60
CA LEU A 376 -7.62 2.36 -3.62
C LEU A 376 -7.81 3.65 -2.84
N PHE A 377 -9.04 4.13 -2.69
CA PHE A 377 -9.30 5.34 -1.91
C PHE A 377 -10.63 5.30 -1.16
N ASP A 378 -10.66 5.97 -0.01
CA ASP A 378 -11.85 6.14 0.82
C ASP A 378 -12.81 7.14 0.18
N ASP A 379 -14.12 6.91 0.31
CA ASP A 379 -15.14 7.89 0.02
C ASP A 379 -16.27 7.87 1.07
N ASP A 380 -16.94 9.01 1.23
CA ASP A 380 -18.00 9.25 2.23
C ASP A 380 -17.53 9.12 3.70
N PHE A 381 -18.48 9.16 4.65
CA PHE A 381 -18.25 9.12 6.08
C PHE A 381 -19.10 8.05 6.79
N SER A 382 -18.58 7.59 7.94
CA SER A 382 -19.26 6.75 8.92
C SER A 382 -19.88 5.53 8.25
N GLU A 383 -21.16 5.23 8.49
CA GLU A 383 -21.82 4.04 7.98
C GLU A 383 -21.91 3.95 6.45
N LYS A 384 -21.73 5.08 5.75
CA LYS A 384 -21.73 5.13 4.28
C LYS A 384 -20.34 5.03 3.68
N SER A 385 -19.30 5.06 4.52
CA SER A 385 -17.93 5.08 4.03
C SER A 385 -17.59 3.77 3.36
N HIS A 386 -16.97 3.87 2.19
CA HIS A 386 -16.61 2.74 1.36
C HIS A 386 -15.26 3.00 0.69
N ILE A 387 -14.67 1.96 0.10
CA ILE A 387 -13.39 2.05 -0.60
C ILE A 387 -13.62 1.80 -2.08
N ILE A 388 -13.15 2.70 -2.92
CA ILE A 388 -13.18 2.55 -4.37
C ILE A 388 -11.86 1.91 -4.82
N VAL A 389 -11.93 0.87 -5.65
CA VAL A 389 -10.76 0.23 -6.28
C VAL A 389 -10.74 0.62 -7.76
N TYR A 390 -9.72 1.38 -8.16
CA TYR A 390 -9.64 1.97 -9.49
C TYR A 390 -8.33 1.59 -10.20
N ASP A 391 -8.42 1.08 -11.43
CA ASP A 391 -7.26 0.92 -12.30
C ASP A 391 -6.98 2.25 -13.00
N TYR A 392 -6.02 3.01 -12.45
CA TYR A 392 -5.74 4.36 -12.92
C TYR A 392 -5.00 4.41 -14.25
N ARG A 393 -4.39 3.30 -14.70
CA ARG A 393 -3.75 3.22 -16.02
C ARG A 393 -4.77 2.95 -17.12
N ASN A 394 -5.72 2.07 -16.85
CA ASN A 394 -6.77 1.69 -17.78
C ASN A 394 -8.05 2.54 -17.63
N ASN A 395 -8.03 3.52 -16.73
CA ASN A 395 -9.15 4.43 -16.45
C ASN A 395 -10.46 3.66 -16.17
N ARG A 396 -10.39 2.65 -15.30
CA ARG A 396 -11.50 1.70 -15.08
C ARG A 396 -11.78 1.47 -13.60
N LEU A 397 -13.05 1.56 -13.21
CA LEU A 397 -13.52 1.10 -11.91
C LEU A 397 -13.44 -0.43 -11.85
N ILE A 398 -12.77 -0.96 -10.82
CA ILE A 398 -12.63 -2.39 -10.59
C ILE A 398 -13.69 -2.87 -9.60
N ASP A 399 -13.80 -2.21 -8.45
CA ASP A 399 -14.76 -2.59 -7.40
C ASP A 399 -15.09 -1.43 -6.46
N THR A 400 -16.16 -1.60 -5.69
CA THR A 400 -16.55 -0.76 -4.55
C THR A 400 -16.71 -1.63 -3.29
N VAL A 401 -15.78 -1.49 -2.36
CA VAL A 401 -15.75 -2.27 -1.13
C VAL A 401 -16.55 -1.54 -0.06
N ALA A 402 -17.69 -2.10 0.30
CA ALA A 402 -18.49 -1.67 1.47
C ALA A 402 -18.50 -2.74 2.57
N ILE A 403 -18.53 -2.31 3.83
CA ILE A 403 -18.79 -3.14 5.01
C ILE A 403 -19.93 -2.48 5.78
N ASP A 404 -20.85 -3.27 6.33
CA ASP A 404 -21.96 -2.75 7.14
C ASP A 404 -21.42 -1.92 8.31
N GLY A 405 -21.88 -0.67 8.42
CA GLY A 405 -21.37 0.29 9.39
C GLY A 405 -20.10 1.06 8.95
N GLY A 406 -19.67 0.89 7.71
CA GLY A 406 -18.61 1.68 7.07
C GLY A 406 -17.23 1.01 7.06
N CYS A 407 -16.41 1.39 6.09
CA CYS A 407 -15.01 1.02 6.01
C CYS A 407 -14.11 2.12 5.42
N GLY A 408 -12.80 1.96 5.60
CA GLY A 408 -11.76 2.78 4.99
C GLY A 408 -10.39 2.09 5.02
N ILE A 409 -9.45 2.58 4.23
CA ILE A 409 -8.10 2.02 4.04
C ILE A 409 -7.28 2.16 5.32
N ARG A 410 -7.39 3.32 5.96
CA ARG A 410 -6.62 3.68 7.17
C ARG A 410 -7.47 3.64 8.43
N ASN A 411 -8.69 4.13 8.34
CA ASN A 411 -9.66 4.22 9.40
C ASN A 411 -11.05 4.41 8.78
N ILE A 412 -12.11 4.16 9.53
CA ILE A 412 -13.45 4.61 9.11
C ILE A 412 -13.45 6.15 9.18
N PRO A 413 -13.70 6.88 8.09
CA PRO A 413 -13.79 8.34 8.12
C PRO A 413 -14.96 8.80 8.98
N TYR A 414 -14.73 9.69 9.95
CA TYR A 414 -15.80 10.33 10.71
C TYR A 414 -15.80 11.83 10.45
N ILE A 415 -16.98 12.46 10.48
CA ILE A 415 -17.06 13.91 10.47
C ILE A 415 -16.49 14.37 11.82
N PRO A 416 -15.45 15.22 11.83
CA PRO A 416 -14.93 15.72 13.09
C PRO A 416 -16.01 16.54 13.77
N ASP A 417 -16.27 16.22 15.03
CA ASP A 417 -17.20 17.00 15.82
C ASP A 417 -16.51 18.29 16.25
N PHE A 418 -16.77 19.38 15.54
CA PHE A 418 -16.37 20.73 15.93
C PHE A 418 -17.41 21.39 16.85
N GLY A 419 -18.51 20.68 17.15
CA GLY A 419 -19.67 21.17 17.90
C GLY A 419 -19.76 20.60 19.31
N LEU A 420 -18.81 20.98 20.16
CA LEU A 420 -18.92 21.16 21.62
C LEU A 420 -17.85 22.16 22.09
#